data_AF-A0A317L1X9-F1
#
_entry.id   AF-A0A317L1X9-F1
#
_cell.length_a   1.000
_cell.length_b   1.000
_cell.length_c   1.000
_cell.angle_alpha   90.00
_cell.angle_beta   90.00
_cell.angle_gamma   90.00
#
_symmetry.space_group_name_H-M   'P 1'
#
loop_
_entity.id
_entity.type
_entity.pdbx_description
1 polymer ?
#
loop_
_entity_poly.entity_id
_entity_poly.type
_entity_poly.pdbx_seq_one_letter_code
_entity_poly.pdbx_strand_id
1 'polypeptide(L)' 'MKREIKIFILFSIAYFAFLVILDYILSGMFNWGENAIQAVFTLLIVKLFMWGFNSNNKKS' A
#
# COMPACT_ATOMS: atom_id res chain seq x y z
N MET A 1 9.64 -3.50 -18.23
CA MET A 1 8.72 -2.95 -17.22
C MET A 1 8.85 -1.44 -17.16
N LYS A 2 7.75 -0.68 -17.23
CA LYS A 2 7.75 0.79 -17.14
C LYS A 2 8.26 1.23 -15.76
N ARG A 3 8.97 2.37 -15.67
CA ARG A 3 9.57 2.91 -14.43
C ARG A 3 8.55 3.04 -13.29
N GLU A 4 7.34 3.44 -13.61
CA GLU A 4 6.22 3.60 -12.68
C GLU A 4 5.84 2.29 -11.97
N ILE A 5 5.87 1.16 -12.69
CA ILE A 5 5.57 -0.17 -12.12
C ILE A 5 6.65 -0.57 -11.10
N LYS A 6 7.92 -0.28 -11.41
CA LYS A 6 9.03 -0.57 -10.47
C LYS A 6 8.90 0.24 -9.17
N ILE A 7 8.56 1.53 -9.29
CA ILE A 7 8.34 2.41 -8.14
C ILE A 7 7.15 1.92 -7.31
N PHE A 8 6.04 1.55 -7.95
CA PHE A 8 4.86 1.03 -7.27
C PHE A 8 5.14 -0.27 -6.51
N ILE A 9 5.90 -1.21 -7.11
CA ILE A 9 6.30 -2.45 -6.46
C ILE A 9 7.19 -2.13 -5.25
N LEU A 10 8.19 -1.27 -5.41
CA LEU A 10 9.09 -0.90 -4.31
C LEU A 10 8.34 -0.25 -3.15
N PHE A 11 7.42 0.67 -3.46
CA PHE A 11 6.53 1.29 -2.49
C PHE A 11 5.66 0.25 -1.77
N SER A 12 5.10 -0.71 -2.49
CA SER A 12 4.25 -1.76 -1.91
C SER A 12 5.03 -2.63 -0.93
N ILE A 13 6.27 -3.00 -1.27
CA ILE A 13 7.16 -3.77 -0.39
C ILE A 13 7.53 -2.96 0.86
N ALA A 14 7.90 -1.69 0.69
CA ALA A 14 8.23 -0.81 1.81
C ALA A 14 7.05 -0.59 2.75
N TYR A 15 5.85 -0.40 2.21
CA TYR A 15 4.62 -0.25 2.99
C TYR A 15 4.29 -1.51 3.79
N PHE A 16 4.40 -2.68 3.17
CA PHE A 16 4.22 -3.95 3.87
C PHE A 16 5.23 -4.14 5.01
N ALA A 17 6.52 -3.88 4.74
CA ALA A 17 7.56 -3.97 5.77
C ALA A 17 7.30 -3.00 6.93
N PHE A 18 6.84 -1.78 6.63
CA PHE A 18 6.44 -0.80 7.64
C PHE A 18 5.30 -1.33 8.53
N LEU A 19 4.26 -1.93 7.96
CA LEU A 19 3.16 -2.51 8.74
C LEU A 19 3.65 -3.63 9.67
N VAL A 20 4.49 -4.53 9.17
CA VAL A 20 5.06 -5.63 9.96
C VAL A 20 5.91 -5.10 11.12
N ILE A 21 6.73 -4.07 10.89
CA ILE A 21 7.55 -3.45 11.95
C ILE A 21 6.65 -2.75 12.97
N LEU A 22 5.64 -2.01 12.51
CA LEU A 22 4.71 -1.29 13.38
C LEU A 22 3.92 -2.26 14.26
N ASP A 23 3.43 -3.36 13.70
CA ASP A 23 2.75 -4.41 14.45
C ASP A 23 3.68 -5.02 15.49
N TYR A 24 4.92 -5.35 15.12
CA TYR A 24 5.91 -5.84 16.08
C TYR A 24 6.16 -4.86 17.25
N ILE A 25 6.21 -3.54 16.98
CA ILE A 25 6.38 -2.52 18.02
C ILE A 25 5.15 -2.45 18.93
N LEU A 26 3.94 -2.62 18.41
CA LEU A 26 2.68 -2.45 19.15
C LEU A 26 2.24 -3.73 19.89
N SER A 27 2.36 -4.89 19.25
CA SER A 27 1.84 -6.17 19.74
C SER A 27 2.95 -7.12 20.21
N GLY A 28 4.22 -6.81 19.92
CA GLY A 28 5.36 -7.68 20.21
C GLY A 28 5.46 -8.92 19.31
N MET A 29 4.58 -9.05 18.31
CA MET A 29 4.48 -10.22 17.43
C MET A 29 4.63 -9.84 15.95
N PHE A 30 5.15 -10.78 15.16
CA PHE A 30 5.26 -10.61 13.71
C PHE A 30 4.08 -11.29 13.00
N ASN A 31 2.98 -10.56 12.77
CA ASN A 31 1.81 -11.11 12.05
C ASN A 31 1.92 -10.89 10.54
N TRP A 32 2.78 -11.66 9.87
CA TRP A 32 3.03 -11.51 8.43
C TRP A 32 1.77 -11.63 7.56
N GLY A 33 0.89 -12.59 7.86
CA GLY A 33 -0.31 -12.86 7.08
C GLY A 33 -1.34 -11.72 7.16
N GLU A 34 -1.66 -11.28 8.37
CA GLU A 34 -2.61 -10.19 8.60
C GLU A 34 -2.12 -8.88 7.98
N ASN A 35 -0.85 -8.54 8.20
CA ASN A 35 -0.23 -7.36 7.60
C ASN A 35 -0.18 -7.42 6.07
N ALA A 36 -0.08 -8.62 5.47
CA ALA A 36 -0.08 -8.77 4.02
C ALA A 36 -1.47 -8.51 3.43
N ILE A 37 -2.50 -9.06 4.07
CA ILE A 37 -3.91 -8.80 3.70
C ILE A 37 -4.21 -7.31 3.86
N GLN A 38 -3.85 -6.73 5.01
CA GLN A 38 -4.04 -5.30 5.28
C GLN A 38 -3.29 -4.42 4.26
N ALA A 39 -2.06 -4.78 3.88
CA ALA A 39 -1.30 -4.09 2.87
C ALA A 39 -2.02 -4.08 1.52
N VAL A 40 -2.48 -5.24 1.06
CA VAL A 40 -3.21 -5.39 -0.21
C VAL A 40 -4.49 -4.57 -0.22
N PHE A 41 -5.31 -4.67 0.84
CA PHE A 41 -6.55 -3.90 0.94
C PHE A 41 -6.30 -2.39 0.95
N THR A 42 -5.29 -1.93 1.72
CA THR A 42 -4.97 -0.51 1.77
C THR A 42 -4.49 0.01 0.40
N LEU A 43 -3.59 -0.72 -0.27
CA LEU A 43 -3.10 -0.33 -1.59
C LEU A 43 -4.21 -0.30 -2.65
N LEU A 44 -5.18 -1.22 -2.58
CA LEU A 44 -6.37 -1.22 -3.42
C LEU A 44 -7.22 0.02 -3.19
N ILE A 45 -7.51 0.34 -1.93
CA ILE A 45 -8.29 1.52 -1.55
C ILE A 45 -7.59 2.80 -2.03
N VAL A 46 -6.28 2.94 -1.74
CA VAL A 46 -5.46 4.08 -2.19
C VAL A 46 -5.52 4.25 -3.71
N LYS A 47 -5.45 3.14 -4.46
CA LYS A 47 -5.55 3.17 -5.93
C LYS A 47 -6.94 3.60 -6.42
N LEU A 48 -8.02 3.14 -5.78
CA LEU A 48 -9.38 3.58 -6.08
C LEU A 48 -9.57 5.07 -5.79
N PHE A 49 -9.05 5.56 -4.66
CA PHE A 49 -9.07 6.99 -4.33
C PHE A 49 -8.29 7.84 -5.33
N MET A 50 -7.06 7.43 -5.68
CA MET A 50 -6.28 8.13 -6.70
C MET A 50 -6.98 8.12 -8.07
N TRP A 51 -7.66 7.02 -8.43
CA TRP A 51 -8.44 6.95 -9.66
C TRP A 51 -9.63 7.91 -9.64
N GLY A 52 -10.38 7.98 -8.53
CA GLY A 52 -11.47 8.93 -8.35
C GLY A 52 -11.02 10.40 -8.38
N PHE A 53 -9.89 10.71 -7.72
CA PHE A 53 -9.33 12.06 -7.72
C PHE A 53 -8.83 12.47 -9.11
N ASN A 54 -8.16 11.56 -9.83
CA ASN A 54 -7.65 11.84 -11.17
C ASN A 54 -8.76 11.93 -12.23
N SER A 55 -9.92 11.29 -12.01
CA SER A 55 -11.07 11.43 -12.91
C SER A 55 -11.76 12.80 -12.76
N ASN A 56 -11.78 13.36 -11.55
CA ASN A 56 -12.29 14.72 -11.29
C ASN A 56 -11.35 15.80 -11.86
N ASN A 57 -10.03 15.61 -11.80
CA ASN A 57 -9.06 16.57 -12.34
C ASN A 57 -9.02 16.64 -13.88
N LYS A 58 -9.61 15.69 -14.61
CA LYS A 58 -9.76 15.76 -16.08
C LYS A 58 -11.00 16.54 -16.54
N LYS A 59 -11.88 16.93 -15.60
CA LYS A 59 -13.12 17.68 -15.88
C LYS A 59 -13.02 19.17 -15.55
N SER A 60 -11.87 19.64 -15.06
CA SER A 60 -11.59 21.06 -14.82
C SER A 60 -10.70 21.65 -15.90
#